data_AF-A0A1E3XA10-F1
#
_entry.id   AF-A0A1E3XA10-F1
#
_cell.length_a   1.000
_cell.length_b   1.000
_cell.length_c   1.000
_cell.angle_alpha   90.00
_cell.angle_beta   90.00
_cell.angle_gamma   90.00
#
_symmetry.space_group_name_H-M   'P 1'
#
loop_
_entity.id
_entity.type
_entity.pdbx_description
1 polymer ?
#
loop_
_entity_poly.entity_id
_entity_poly.type
_entity_poly.pdbx_seq_one_letter_code
_entity_poly.pdbx_strand_id
1 'polypeptide(L)' 'MSNKDIHYLNEISYSYWKAQVLFVAVEMDLFTLIEGEGKSCKTVTKTLRTNLRATEMILNALVSLGLLN' A
#
# COMPACT_ATOMS: atom_id res chain seq x y z
N MET A 1 7.65 11.86 28.39
CA MET A 1 7.06 10.80 27.55
C MET A 1 8.11 9.72 27.39
N SER A 2 7.78 8.46 27.71
CA SER A 2 8.71 7.35 27.47
C SER A 2 8.82 7.08 25.96
N ASN A 3 9.88 6.40 25.54
CA ASN A 3 10.02 6.01 24.14
C ASN A 3 8.84 5.14 23.67
N LYS A 4 8.31 4.30 24.56
CA LYS A 4 7.11 3.48 24.32
C LYS A 4 5.87 4.32 24.02
N ASP A 5 5.70 5.44 24.73
CA ASP A 5 4.55 6.34 24.52
C ASP A 5 4.63 7.03 23.16
N ILE A 6 5.84 7.42 22.72
CA ILE A 6 6.06 8.02 21.39
C ILE A 6 5.76 6.99 20.29
N HIS A 7 6.25 5.75 20.44
CA HIS A 7 5.95 4.67 19.50
C HIS A 7 4.44 4.40 19.41
N TYR A 8 3.74 4.34 20.54
CA TYR A 8 2.30 4.14 20.57
C TYR A 8 1.53 5.27 19.87
N LEU A 9 1.90 6.54 20.12
CA LEU A 9 1.29 7.69 19.45
C LEU A 9 1.53 7.67 17.94
N ASN A 10 2.74 7.30 17.50
CA ASN A 10 3.05 7.17 16.08
C ASN A 10 2.21 6.06 15.44
N GLU A 11 2.11 4.88 16.06
CA GLU A 11 1.28 3.80 15.54
C GLU A 11 -0.15 4.26 15.33
N ILE A 12 -0.79 4.87 16.34
CA ILE A 12 -2.16 5.39 16.23
C ILE A 12 -2.28 6.47 15.15
N SER A 13 -1.34 7.42 15.13
CA SER A 13 -1.38 8.56 14.20
C SER A 13 -1.29 8.10 12.74
N TYR A 14 -0.54 7.03 12.48
CA TYR A 14 -0.38 6.47 11.14
C TYR A 14 -1.43 5.40 10.79
N SER A 15 -2.15 4.82 11.76
CA SER A 15 -3.17 3.78 11.53
C SER A 15 -4.15 4.12 10.42
N TYR A 16 -4.63 5.36 10.38
CA TYR A 16 -5.57 5.80 9.35
C TYR A 16 -5.00 5.66 7.94
N TRP A 17 -3.75 6.09 7.73
CA TRP A 17 -3.08 5.98 6.44
C TRP A 17 -2.81 4.53 6.06
N LYS A 18 -2.38 3.70 7.02
CA LYS A 18 -2.19 2.25 6.80
C LYS A 18 -3.50 1.59 6.34
N ALA A 19 -4.61 1.92 7.00
CA ALA A 19 -5.94 1.41 6.66
C ALA A 19 -6.42 1.89 5.28
N GLN A 20 -6.20 3.16 4.93
CA GLN A 20 -6.56 3.70 3.61
C GLN A 20 -5.81 3.00 2.47
N VAL A 21 -4.51 2.76 2.63
CA VAL A 21 -3.70 2.03 1.64
C VAL A 21 -4.24 0.62 1.43
N LEU A 22 -4.52 -0.11 2.52
CA LEU A 22 -5.09 -1.45 2.44
C LEU A 22 -6.48 -1.44 1.78
N PHE A 23 -7.34 -0.50 2.17
CA PHE A 23 -8.69 -0.38 1.63
C PHE A 23 -8.67 -0.16 0.11
N VAL A 24 -7.87 0.80 -0.38
CA VAL A 24 -7.75 1.06 -1.82
C VAL A 24 -7.17 -0.14 -2.56
N ALA A 25 -6.16 -0.82 -2.00
CA ALA A 25 -5.59 -2.02 -2.62
C ALA A 25 -6.62 -3.14 -2.79
N VAL A 26 -7.51 -3.34 -1.82
CA VAL A 26 -8.61 -4.31 -1.89
C VAL A 26 -9.68 -3.88 -2.88
N GLU A 27 -10.14 -2.62 -2.82
CA GLU A 27 -11.16 -2.08 -3.74
C GLU A 27 -10.72 -2.14 -5.21
N MET A 28 -9.42 -1.99 -5.46
CA MET A 28 -8.84 -2.09 -6.80
C MET A 28 -8.53 -3.52 -7.24
N ASP A 29 -8.82 -4.52 -6.41
CA ASP A 29 -8.49 -5.93 -6.63
C ASP A 29 -6.98 -6.14 -6.94
N LEU A 30 -6.14 -5.32 -6.30
CA LEU A 30 -4.72 -5.21 -6.63
C LEU A 30 -3.96 -6.50 -6.27
N PHE A 31 -4.31 -7.14 -5.16
CA PHE A 31 -3.69 -8.38 -4.71
C PHE A 31 -3.94 -9.54 -5.67
N THR A 32 -5.19 -9.69 -6.13
CA THR A 32 -5.55 -10.67 -7.17
C THR A 32 -4.84 -10.35 -8.48
N LEU A 33 -4.76 -9.07 -8.84
CA LEU A 33 -4.10 -8.66 -10.08
C LEU A 33 -2.62 -9.05 -10.12
N ILE A 34 -1.90 -8.98 -9.01
CA ILE A 34 -0.46 -9.23 -8.92
C ILE A 34 -0.09 -10.64 -8.42
N GLU A 35 -1.09 -11.49 -8.18
CA GLU A 35 -0.91 -12.87 -7.76
C GLU A 35 0.01 -13.65 -8.72
N GLY A 36 0.82 -14.56 -8.18
CA GLY A 36 1.78 -15.38 -8.94
C GLY A 36 3.16 -14.73 -9.05
N GLU A 37 3.64 -14.48 -10.26
CA GLU A 37 5.00 -13.98 -10.54
C GLU A 37 5.17 -12.47 -10.29
N GLY A 38 4.15 -11.80 -9.75
CA GLY A 38 4.13 -10.34 -9.61
C GLY A 38 3.90 -9.63 -10.96
N LYS A 39 3.77 -8.30 -10.91
CA LYS A 39 3.60 -7.47 -12.11
C LYS A 39 4.37 -6.17 -12.00
N SER A 40 4.90 -5.71 -13.13
CA SER A 40 5.51 -4.38 -13.19
C SER A 40 4.48 -3.29 -12.89
N CYS A 41 4.92 -2.19 -12.27
CA CYS A 41 4.07 -1.02 -12.01
C CYS A 41 3.37 -0.51 -13.29
N LYS A 42 4.07 -0.54 -14.45
CA LYS A 42 3.49 -0.17 -15.75
C LYS A 42 2.34 -1.09 -16.17
N THR A 43 2.49 -2.40 -15.95
CA THR A 43 1.44 -3.39 -16.23
C THR A 43 0.23 -3.14 -15.33
N VAL A 44 0.45 -2.98 -14.03
CA VAL A 44 -0.61 -2.70 -13.05
C VAL A 44 -1.36 -1.41 -13.41
N THR A 45 -0.63 -0.34 -13.69
CA THR A 45 -1.19 0.97 -14.09
C THR A 45 -2.08 0.84 -15.32
N LYS A 46 -1.61 0.12 -16.35
CA LYS A 46 -2.37 -0.09 -17.59
C LYS A 46 -3.64 -0.90 -17.34
N THR A 47 -3.56 -1.95 -16.53
CA THR A 47 -4.71 -2.81 -16.24
C THR A 47 -5.77 -2.08 -15.41
N LEU A 48 -5.35 -1.36 -14.36
CA LEU A 48 -6.25 -0.61 -13.48
C LEU A 48 -6.66 0.76 -14.03
N ARG A 49 -6.09 1.17 -15.17
CA ARG A 49 -6.35 2.46 -15.85
C ARG A 49 -6.15 3.67 -14.93
N THR A 50 -5.14 3.59 -14.08
CA THR A 50 -4.79 4.61 -13.11
C THR A 50 -3.64 5.50 -13.60
N ASN A 51 -3.34 6.53 -12.81
CA ASN A 51 -2.12 7.30 -13.00
C ASN A 51 -0.89 6.49 -12.53
N LEU A 52 0.18 6.48 -13.34
CA LEU A 52 1.41 5.73 -13.06
C LEU A 52 2.04 6.08 -11.71
N ARG A 53 2.14 7.37 -11.39
CA ARG A 53 2.74 7.83 -10.14
C ARG A 53 1.88 7.42 -8.94
N ALA A 54 0.56 7.52 -9.06
CA ALA A 54 -0.34 7.09 -7.99
C ALA A 54 -0.25 5.57 -7.74
N THR A 55 -0.15 4.77 -8.82
CA THR A 55 0.05 3.33 -8.73
C THR A 55 1.39 2.97 -8.09
N GLU A 56 2.46 3.67 -8.46
CA GLU A 56 3.76 3.47 -7.83
C GLU A 56 3.73 3.80 -6.34
N MET A 57 3.06 4.90 -5.96
CA MET A 57 2.94 5.29 -4.55
C MET A 57 2.21 4.24 -3.71
N ILE A 58 1.09 3.70 -4.19
CA ILE A 58 0.35 2.69 -3.43
C ILE A 58 1.13 1.36 -3.36
N LEU A 59 1.81 0.96 -4.43
CA LEU A 59 2.65 -0.24 -4.42
C LEU A 59 3.80 -0.10 -3.42
N ASN A 60 4.49 1.03 -3.42
CA ASN A 60 5.56 1.31 -2.45
C ASN A 60 5.03 1.37 -1.01
N ALA A 61 3.85 1.94 -0.79
CA ALA A 61 3.20 1.94 0.52
C ALA A 61 2.94 0.49 0.98
N LEU A 62 2.37 -0.36 0.13
CA LEU A 62 2.13 -1.77 0.45
C LEU A 62 3.43 -2.54 0.75
N VAL A 63 4.51 -2.28 0.02
CA VAL A 63 5.84 -2.84 0.33
C VAL A 63 6.32 -2.38 1.71
N SER A 64 6.22 -1.09 2.01
CA SER A 64 6.62 -0.55 3.33
C SER A 64 5.79 -1.08 4.50
N LEU A 65 4.55 -1.52 4.23
CA LEU A 65 3.67 -2.17 5.20
C LEU A 65 3.91 -3.68 5.30
N GLY A 66 4.82 -4.25 4.50
CA GLY A 66 5.10 -5.69 4.46
C GLY A 66 3.98 -6.51 3.82
N LEU A 67 3.14 -5.88 3.01
CA LEU A 67 2.03 -6.54 2.30
C LEU A 67 2.43 -6.96 0.87
N LEU A 68 3.53 -6.42 0.35
CA LEU A 68 4.18 -6.78 -0.91
C LEU A 68 5.70 -6.85 -0.74
N ASN A 69 6.37 -7.49 -1.70
CA ASN A 69 7.82 -7.70 -1.72
C ASN A 69 8.48 -7.02 -2.92
#